data_AF-A0A968HEG6-F1
#
_entry.id   AF-A0A968HEG6-F1
#
_cell.length_a   1.000
_cell.length_b   1.000
_cell.length_c   1.000
_cell.angle_alpha   90.00
_cell.angle_beta   90.00
_cell.angle_gamma   90.00
#
_symmetry.space_group_name_H-M   'P 1'
#
loop_
_entity.id
_entity.type
_entity.pdbx_description
1 polymer ?
#
loop_
_entity_poly.entity_id
_entity_poly.type
_entity_poly.pdbx_seq_one_letter_code
_entity_poly.pdbx_strand_id
1 'polypeptide(L)'
;MLWVIVATWQRCYWSGGDTKDASEAIALMQAEAHHRRDAKTLETLAWALSREGRWQEAQTAIALALDQGVRDARIFYRAAAIAEALGNSVAADTYYRQAWEVDPTFDRKTYQRLRLLP
;
A
#
# COMPACT_ATOMS: atom_id res chain seq x y z
N MET A 1 -13.11 2.13 -19.47
CA MET A 1 -12.17 3.26 -19.41
C MET A 1 -11.30 3.26 -18.14
N LEU A 2 -11.85 2.90 -16.96
CA LEU A 2 -11.12 2.78 -15.67
C LEU A 2 -10.00 1.71 -15.61
N TRP A 3 -10.06 0.67 -16.43
CA TRP A 3 -9.06 -0.40 -16.46
C TRP A 3 -7.75 0.01 -17.14
N VAL A 4 -7.77 1.02 -18.01
CA VAL A 4 -6.58 1.39 -18.80
C VAL A 4 -5.55 2.13 -17.93
N ILE A 5 -5.96 3.00 -17.01
CA ILE A 5 -5.00 3.70 -16.14
C ILE A 5 -4.32 2.70 -15.21
N VAL A 6 -5.07 1.88 -14.46
CA VAL A 6 -4.45 0.87 -13.57
C VAL A 6 -3.63 -0.20 -14.33
N ALA A 7 -4.05 -0.63 -15.53
CA ALA A 7 -3.34 -1.67 -16.29
C ALA A 7 -2.12 -1.16 -17.09
N THR A 8 -2.16 0.07 -17.62
CA THR A 8 -0.98 0.65 -18.32
C THR A 8 0.14 0.92 -17.31
N TRP A 9 -0.24 1.20 -16.07
CA TRP A 9 0.63 1.41 -14.94
C TRP A 9 1.35 0.19 -14.39
N GLN A 10 0.61 -0.92 -14.25
CA GLN A 10 1.21 -2.18 -13.80
C GLN A 10 2.28 -2.69 -14.77
N ARG A 11 2.25 -2.22 -16.02
CA ARG A 11 3.21 -2.58 -17.07
C ARG A 11 4.46 -1.70 -17.14
N CYS A 12 4.38 -0.42 -16.78
CA CYS A 12 5.56 0.47 -16.72
C CYS A 12 6.32 0.38 -15.38
N TYR A 13 5.63 0.03 -14.30
CA TYR A 13 6.18 0.10 -12.93
C TYR A 13 6.89 -1.18 -12.46
N TRP A 14 6.67 -2.31 -13.14
CA TRP A 14 7.41 -3.57 -12.97
C TRP A 14 8.71 -3.63 -13.79
N SER A 15 8.89 -2.74 -14.77
CA SER A 15 10.01 -2.72 -15.71
C SER A 15 11.12 -1.73 -15.37
N GLY A 16 11.05 -1.04 -14.23
CA GLY A 16 12.13 -0.14 -13.78
C GLY A 16 12.25 1.15 -14.60
N GLY A 17 11.13 1.79 -14.94
CA GLY A 17 11.12 3.09 -15.63
C GLY A 17 11.70 4.24 -14.80
N ASP A 18 12.11 5.30 -15.49
CA ASP A 18 12.77 6.49 -14.93
C ASP A 18 11.90 7.19 -13.86
N THR A 19 12.53 7.89 -12.91
CA THR A 19 11.85 8.59 -11.78
C THR A 19 10.84 9.66 -12.22
N LYS A 20 11.01 10.19 -13.44
CA LYS A 20 10.04 11.12 -14.06
C LYS A 20 8.71 10.42 -14.35
N ASP A 21 8.76 9.20 -14.87
CA ASP A 21 7.57 8.39 -15.13
C ASP A 21 6.87 8.09 -13.81
N ALA A 22 7.61 7.77 -12.74
CA ALA A 22 7.03 7.51 -11.42
C ALA A 22 6.28 8.72 -10.83
N SER A 23 6.79 9.93 -11.02
CA SER A 23 6.19 11.16 -10.49
C SER A 23 4.94 11.58 -11.25
N GLU A 24 4.97 11.55 -12.58
CA GLU A 24 3.79 11.79 -13.42
C GLU A 24 2.69 10.79 -13.08
N ALA A 25 3.09 9.54 -12.93
CA ALA A 25 2.21 8.50 -12.52
C ALA A 25 1.59 8.88 -11.15
N ILE A 26 2.37 9.14 -10.09
CA ILE A 26 1.78 9.49 -8.78
C ILE A 26 0.75 10.64 -8.87
N ALA A 27 1.00 11.66 -9.70
CA ALA A 27 0.05 12.74 -9.92
C ALA A 27 -1.29 12.25 -10.51
N LEU A 28 -1.26 11.35 -11.50
CA LEU A 28 -2.48 10.74 -12.05
C LEU A 28 -3.23 9.90 -11.00
N MET A 29 -2.52 9.18 -10.13
CA MET A 29 -3.17 8.42 -9.05
C MET A 29 -3.75 9.33 -7.97
N GLN A 30 -3.12 10.45 -7.66
CA GLN A 30 -3.68 11.45 -6.76
C GLN A 30 -4.98 12.04 -7.32
N ALA A 31 -5.02 12.33 -8.63
CA ALA A 31 -6.23 12.78 -9.30
C ALA A 31 -7.34 11.72 -9.26
N GLU A 32 -7.05 10.46 -9.60
CA GLU A 32 -8.03 9.36 -9.52
C GLU A 32 -8.50 9.12 -8.08
N ALA A 33 -7.58 9.09 -7.12
CA ALA A 33 -7.89 8.97 -5.70
C ALA A 33 -8.78 10.11 -5.24
N HIS A 34 -8.62 11.33 -5.75
CA HIS A 34 -9.50 12.45 -5.42
C HIS A 34 -10.95 12.19 -5.85
N HIS A 35 -11.16 11.56 -7.01
CA HIS A 35 -12.49 11.29 -7.58
C HIS A 35 -13.16 10.02 -7.04
N ARG A 36 -12.45 8.89 -7.05
CA ARG A 36 -13.05 7.57 -6.78
C ARG A 36 -12.92 7.14 -5.31
N ARG A 37 -11.84 7.53 -4.63
CA ARG A 37 -11.54 7.26 -3.20
C ARG A 37 -11.77 5.82 -2.73
N ASP A 38 -11.81 4.84 -3.62
CA ASP A 38 -11.98 3.44 -3.20
C ASP A 38 -10.69 2.92 -2.57
N ALA A 39 -10.84 1.95 -1.66
CA ALA A 39 -9.73 1.41 -0.90
C ALA A 39 -8.59 0.86 -1.77
N LYS A 40 -8.90 0.31 -2.96
CA LYS A 40 -7.89 -0.29 -3.84
C LYS A 40 -7.06 0.78 -4.54
N THR A 41 -7.70 1.86 -4.99
CA THR A 41 -7.02 3.02 -5.57
C THR A 41 -6.10 3.68 -4.54
N LEU A 42 -6.59 3.90 -3.32
CA LEU A 42 -5.84 4.49 -2.22
C LEU A 42 -4.67 3.60 -1.78
N GLU A 43 -4.85 2.29 -1.70
CA GLU A 43 -3.80 1.32 -1.42
C GLU A 43 -2.70 1.32 -2.50
N THR A 44 -3.08 1.44 -3.76
CA THR A 44 -2.14 1.50 -4.88
C THR A 44 -1.32 2.80 -4.83
N LEU A 45 -1.97 3.92 -4.55
CA LEU A 45 -1.30 5.21 -4.35
C LEU A 45 -0.29 5.14 -3.19
N ALA A 46 -0.69 4.56 -2.05
CA ALA A 46 0.18 4.44 -0.88
C ALA A 46 1.50 3.70 -1.17
N TRP A 47 1.45 2.61 -1.94
CA TRP A 47 2.67 1.88 -2.30
C TRP A 47 3.54 2.62 -3.31
N ALA A 48 2.96 3.32 -4.28
CA ALA A 48 3.78 4.10 -5.20
C ALA A 48 4.52 5.20 -4.44
N LEU A 49 3.83 5.90 -3.54
CA LEU A 49 4.43 6.90 -2.65
C LEU A 49 5.53 6.27 -1.78
N SER A 50 5.29 5.08 -1.22
CA SER A 50 6.28 4.39 -0.39
C SER A 50 7.55 4.01 -1.18
N ARG A 51 7.39 3.59 -2.45
CA ARG A 51 8.53 3.27 -3.33
C ARG A 51 9.38 4.48 -3.69
N GLU A 52 8.78 5.67 -3.75
CA GLU A 52 9.51 6.93 -3.93
C GLU A 52 10.02 7.53 -2.60
N GLY A 53 9.89 6.81 -1.48
CA GLY A 53 10.31 7.27 -0.16
C GLY A 53 9.43 8.38 0.44
N ARG A 54 8.26 8.64 -0.15
CA ARG A 54 7.28 9.65 0.31
C ARG A 54 6.41 9.06 1.41
N TRP A 55 7.03 8.66 2.52
CA TRP A 55 6.41 7.84 3.57
C TRP A 55 5.23 8.51 4.27
N GLN A 56 5.29 9.81 4.55
CA GLN A 56 4.18 10.54 5.17
C GLN A 56 2.95 10.60 4.27
N GLU A 57 3.14 10.79 2.96
CA GLU A 57 2.03 10.79 2.01
C GLU A 57 1.46 9.37 1.83
N ALA A 58 2.34 8.36 1.81
CA ALA A 58 1.93 6.96 1.80
C ALA A 58 1.06 6.62 3.02
N GLN A 59 1.43 7.11 4.20
CA GLN A 59 0.67 6.93 5.43
C GLN A 59 -0.71 7.55 5.34
N THR A 60 -0.83 8.76 4.81
CA THR A 60 -2.14 9.41 4.60
C THR A 60 -3.01 8.59 3.64
N ALA A 61 -2.46 8.15 2.51
CA ALA A 61 -3.21 7.37 1.52
C ALA A 61 -3.69 6.02 2.07
N ILE A 62 -2.84 5.29 2.80
CA ILE A 62 -3.22 3.99 3.37
C ILE A 62 -4.20 4.13 4.53
N ALA A 63 -4.12 5.20 5.33
CA ALA A 63 -5.11 5.50 6.36
C ALA A 63 -6.50 5.73 5.76
N LEU A 64 -6.59 6.52 4.69
CA LEU A 64 -7.85 6.72 3.96
C LEU A 64 -8.41 5.41 3.38
N ALA A 65 -7.54 4.49 2.95
CA ALA A 65 -7.96 3.17 2.48
C ALA A 65 -8.54 2.32 3.62
N LEU A 66 -7.93 2.36 4.81
CA LEU A 66 -8.39 1.68 6.02
C LEU A 66 -9.72 2.24 6.52
N ASP A 67 -9.92 3.56 6.44
CA ASP A 67 -11.17 4.23 6.82
C ASP A 67 -12.39 3.79 5.98
N GLN A 68 -12.16 3.18 4.81
CA GLN A 68 -13.23 2.56 4.01
C GLN A 68 -13.77 1.25 4.64
N GLY A 69 -13.18 0.78 5.75
CA GLY A 69 -13.62 -0.42 6.47
C GLY A 69 -13.32 -1.74 5.77
N VAL A 70 -12.47 -1.73 4.74
CA VAL A 70 -12.12 -2.93 3.97
C VAL A 70 -11.20 -3.83 4.79
N ARG A 71 -11.60 -5.09 4.97
CA ARG A 71 -10.78 -6.13 5.61
C ARG A 71 -9.99 -6.89 4.56
N ASP A 72 -8.85 -6.32 4.15
CA ASP A 72 -7.93 -6.92 3.18
C ASP A 72 -6.52 -7.01 3.76
N ALA A 73 -5.95 -8.23 3.77
CA ALA A 73 -4.63 -8.49 4.34
C ALA A 73 -3.52 -7.66 3.68
N ARG A 74 -3.63 -7.35 2.38
CA ARG A 74 -2.66 -6.54 1.65
C ARG A 74 -2.67 -5.08 2.12
N ILE A 75 -3.85 -4.52 2.40
CA ILE A 75 -3.98 -3.14 2.89
C ILE A 75 -3.31 -3.04 4.27
N PHE A 76 -3.64 -3.95 5.18
CA PHE A 76 -3.01 -4.01 6.50
C PHE A 76 -1.50 -4.24 6.41
N TYR A 77 -1.04 -5.17 5.57
CA TYR A 77 0.39 -5.42 5.37
C TYR A 77 1.14 -4.16 4.89
N ARG A 78 0.57 -3.41 3.95
CA ARG A 78 1.17 -2.15 3.48
C ARG A 78 1.18 -1.07 4.56
N ALA A 79 0.11 -0.96 5.33
CA ALA A 79 0.06 -0.05 6.47
C ALA A 79 1.18 -0.37 7.48
N ALA A 80 1.43 -1.66 7.72
CA ALA A 80 2.51 -2.12 8.59
C ALA A 80 3.89 -1.72 8.06
N ALA A 81 4.17 -2.00 6.78
CA ALA A 81 5.45 -1.67 6.15
C ALA A 81 5.71 -0.14 6.13
N ILE A 82 4.67 0.66 5.86
CA ILE A 82 4.77 2.13 5.92
C ILE A 82 5.03 2.61 7.35
N ALA A 83 4.34 2.03 8.34
CA ALA A 83 4.55 2.37 9.75
C ALA A 83 5.97 2.01 10.22
N GLU A 84 6.50 0.86 9.78
CA GLU A 84 7.87 0.41 10.06
C GLU A 84 8.90 1.38 9.46
N ALA A 85 8.73 1.80 8.20
CA ALA A 85 9.59 2.78 7.55
C ALA A 85 9.57 4.16 8.23
N LEU A 86 8.46 4.52 8.88
CA LEU A 86 8.31 5.73 9.68
C LEU A 86 8.80 5.56 11.13
N GLY A 87 9.30 4.39 11.52
CA GLY A 87 9.80 4.10 12.86
C GLY A 87 8.72 3.84 13.91
N ASN A 88 7.46 3.66 13.50
CA ASN A 88 6.36 3.34 14.40
C ASN A 88 6.14 1.82 14.50
N SER A 89 7.02 1.16 15.26
CA SER A 89 6.99 -0.31 15.44
C SER A 89 5.69 -0.82 16.06
N VAL A 90 5.10 -0.08 17.01
CA VAL A 90 3.84 -0.49 17.67
C VAL A 90 2.69 -0.55 16.68
N ALA A 91 2.57 0.46 15.80
CA ALA A 91 1.57 0.45 14.75
C ALA A 91 1.86 -0.65 13.73
N ALA A 92 3.13 -0.85 13.34
CA ALA A 92 3.53 -1.90 12.41
C ALA A 92 3.12 -3.30 12.90
N ASP A 93 3.44 -3.65 14.14
CA ASP A 93 3.08 -4.94 14.75
C ASP A 93 1.56 -5.15 14.83
N THR A 94 0.81 -4.07 15.07
CA THR A 94 -0.65 -4.12 15.10
C THR A 94 -1.21 -4.42 13.71
N TYR A 95 -0.73 -3.71 12.68
CA TYR A 95 -1.17 -3.94 11.31
C TYR A 95 -0.73 -5.30 10.76
N TYR A 96 0.48 -5.78 11.07
CA TYR A 96 0.91 -7.12 10.68
C TYR A 96 0.04 -8.21 11.32
N ARG A 97 -0.37 -8.05 12.58
CA ARG A 97 -1.33 -8.96 13.23
C ARG A 97 -2.69 -8.94 12.54
N GLN A 98 -3.22 -7.76 12.22
CA GLN A 98 -4.49 -7.65 11.49
C GLN A 98 -4.40 -8.28 10.09
N ALA A 99 -3.29 -8.10 9.39
CA ALA A 99 -3.04 -8.74 8.10
C ALA A 99 -3.05 -10.27 8.23
N TRP A 100 -2.40 -10.79 9.27
CA TRP A 100 -2.37 -12.23 9.56
C TRP A 100 -3.75 -12.78 9.93
N GLU A 101 -4.55 -12.06 10.72
CA GLU A 101 -5.91 -12.47 11.08
C GLU A 101 -6.84 -12.54 9.86
N VAL A 102 -6.62 -11.70 8.85
CA VAL A 102 -7.38 -11.73 7.60
C VAL A 102 -6.92 -12.85 6.68
N ASP A 103 -5.62 -12.99 6.47
CA ASP A 103 -5.04 -14.06 5.67
C ASP A 103 -3.64 -14.45 6.18
N PRO A 104 -3.53 -15.56 6.95
CA PRO A 104 -2.26 -16.07 7.46
C PRO A 104 -1.27 -16.52 6.38
N THR A 105 -1.73 -16.73 5.15
CA THR A 105 -0.92 -17.22 4.02
C THR A 105 -0.35 -16.09 3.16
N PHE A 106 -0.87 -14.87 3.31
CA PHE A 106 -0.54 -13.71 2.48
C PHE A 106 0.96 -13.41 2.42
N ASP A 107 1.61 -13.36 3.59
CA ASP A 107 3.07 -13.26 3.68
C ASP A 107 3.60 -14.10 4.83
N ARG A 108 3.66 -15.41 4.56
CA ARG A 108 4.18 -16.42 5.49
C ARG A 108 5.57 -16.07 6.03
N LYS A 109 6.47 -15.51 5.21
CA LYS A 109 7.85 -15.20 5.64
C LYS A 109 7.85 -14.10 6.69
N THR A 110 7.08 -13.04 6.46
CA THR A 110 6.96 -11.94 7.41
C THR A 110 6.31 -12.40 8.71
N TYR A 111 5.27 -13.23 8.65
CA TYR A 111 4.62 -13.75 9.85
C TYR A 111 5.48 -14.74 10.64
N GLN A 112 6.34 -15.53 9.97
CA GLN A 112 7.35 -16.35 10.65
C GLN A 112 8.36 -15.49 11.41
N ARG A 113 8.86 -14.39 10.81
CA ARG A 113 9.77 -13.45 11.49
C ARG A 113 9.14 -12.85 12.73
N LEU A 114 7.87 -12.46 12.64
CA LEU A 114 7.09 -11.87 13.73
C LEU A 114 6.61 -12.89 14.76
N ARG A 115 6.94 -14.19 14.59
CA ARG A 115 6.49 -15.29 15.46
C ARG A 115 4.95 -15.37 15.60
N LEU A 116 4.23 -14.96 14.56
CA LEU A 116 2.77 -15.06 14.47
C LEU A 116 2.32 -16.43 13.93
N LEU A 117 3.25 -17.22 13.40
CA LEU A 117 3.02 -18.60 13.00
C LEU A 117 3.73 -19.55 14.00
N PRO A 118 3.08 -20.66 14.40
CA PRO A 118 3.69 -21.68 15.25
C PRO A 118 4.82 -22.45 14.54
#